data_AF-A0A958RTL9-F1
#
_entry.id   AF-A0A958RTL9-F1
#
_cell.length_a   1.000
_cell.length_b   1.000
_cell.length_c   1.000
_cell.angle_alpha   90.00
_cell.angle_beta   90.00
_cell.angle_gamma   90.00
#
_symmetry.space_group_name_H-M   'P 1'
#
loop_
_entity.id
_entity.type
_entity.pdbx_description
1 polymer ?
#
loop_
_entity_poly.entity_id
_entity_poly.type
_entity_poly.pdbx_seq_one_letter_code
_entity_poly.pdbx_strand_id
1 'polypeptide(L)'
;MRREEGGPPRSQLELSVEREFQPDRNHDRGGRSFYFFDLDDNVFYLPTPMYIYHKNSGEEIEMSTGHFAQIAKEIGKSGYYKDFEVRFQDDSGSYRRFRDFGLDVESFEQDVLNVISESDYHWKGPSWSCFYHATFNQRPISIITARGHSPHTIRKGLHQFYQNRLIQHDPNYLGVFPVSNPEVREALGVDPNADVNIPDLKKRAIFKSVELAFQKYGQNPYHRFGMSDDDPRNLDLIRDAMTQLKQRYPKNSFFVISIHNDEMIKEEIAAPKTKSVSTEKSNEDDMKQLPLL
;
A
#
# COMPACT_ATOMS: atom_id res chain seq x y z
N MET A 1 30.94 30.66 22.86
CA MET A 1 29.86 29.66 22.76
C MET A 1 29.94 29.03 21.39
N ARG A 2 30.52 27.83 21.29
CA ARG A 2 30.57 27.04 20.04
C ARG A 2 29.23 26.33 19.89
N ARG A 3 28.60 26.45 18.72
CA ARG A 3 27.43 25.64 18.35
C ARG A 3 27.94 24.25 17.99
N GLU A 4 27.39 23.24 18.64
CA GLU A 4 27.56 21.84 18.25
C GLU A 4 26.72 21.63 16.98
N GLU A 5 27.39 21.30 15.87
CA GLU A 5 26.74 20.89 14.64
C GLU A 5 26.23 19.46 14.83
N GLY A 6 24.91 19.28 14.71
CA GLY A 6 24.28 17.97 14.67
C GLY A 6 24.77 17.22 13.44
N GLY A 7 25.51 16.12 13.66
CA GLY A 7 25.94 15.23 12.60
C GLY A 7 24.75 14.62 11.85
N PRO A 8 24.97 14.15 10.61
CA PRO A 8 23.92 13.54 9.80
C PRO A 8 23.29 12.35 10.52
N PRO A 9 21.97 12.10 10.35
CA PRO A 9 21.31 10.95 10.93
C PRO A 9 22.01 9.69 10.43
N ARG A 10 22.29 8.75 11.35
CA ARG A 10 22.92 7.47 11.03
C ARG A 10 22.15 6.80 9.91
N SER A 11 22.77 6.69 8.74
CA SER A 11 22.37 5.79 7.68
C SER A 11 22.05 4.44 8.30
N GLN A 12 20.90 3.86 7.97
CA GLN A 12 20.52 2.50 8.34
C GLN A 12 21.60 1.57 7.79
N LEU A 13 22.61 1.27 8.62
CA LEU A 13 23.65 0.30 8.33
C LEU A 13 22.92 -1.04 8.24
N GLU A 14 22.60 -1.45 7.02
CA GLU A 14 22.20 -2.83 6.73
C GLU A 14 23.43 -3.71 7.01
N LEU A 15 23.59 -4.11 8.26
CA LEU A 15 24.44 -5.23 8.63
C LEU A 15 23.96 -6.41 7.80
N SER A 16 24.83 -6.93 6.95
CA SER A 16 24.62 -8.09 6.09
C SER A 16 24.44 -9.37 6.91
N VAL A 17 23.35 -9.45 7.66
CA VAL A 17 22.81 -10.70 8.18
C VAL A 17 22.10 -11.34 7.00
N GLU A 18 22.65 -12.45 6.50
CA GLU A 18 21.98 -13.26 5.48
C GLU A 18 20.57 -13.59 5.98
N ARG A 19 19.55 -13.04 5.33
CA ARG A 19 18.16 -13.38 5.65
C ARG A 19 17.95 -14.84 5.26
N GLU A 20 17.42 -15.63 6.18
CA GLU A 20 17.07 -17.03 5.88
C GLU A 20 15.70 -17.10 5.18
N PHE A 21 15.58 -18.05 4.24
CA PHE A 21 14.29 -18.38 3.63
C PHE A 21 13.30 -18.85 4.70
N GLN A 22 12.09 -18.31 4.65
CA GLN A 22 11.00 -18.65 5.54
C GLN A 22 9.86 -19.26 4.74
N PRO A 23 9.45 -20.53 4.99
CA PRO A 23 8.28 -21.11 4.34
C PRO A 23 7.00 -20.35 4.74
N ASP A 24 5.93 -20.54 3.97
CA ASP A 24 4.64 -19.93 4.32
C ASP A 24 4.19 -20.41 5.70
N ARG A 25 3.54 -19.53 6.46
CA ARG A 25 2.89 -19.97 7.70
C ARG A 25 1.76 -20.94 7.32
N ASN A 26 1.80 -22.14 7.89
CA ASN A 26 0.96 -23.29 7.53
C ASN A 26 1.26 -23.93 6.16
N HIS A 27 2.49 -23.81 5.65
CA HIS A 27 2.92 -24.44 4.39
C HIS A 27 2.66 -25.96 4.38
N ASP A 28 2.86 -26.63 5.52
CA ASP A 28 2.55 -28.05 5.75
C ASP A 28 1.08 -28.42 5.47
N ARG A 29 0.18 -27.44 5.54
CA ARG A 29 -1.26 -27.58 5.29
C ARG A 29 -1.69 -26.98 3.94
N GLY A 30 -0.72 -26.72 3.05
CA GLY A 30 -0.94 -26.03 1.78
C GLY A 30 -1.31 -24.55 1.94
N GLY A 31 -1.08 -23.96 3.11
CA GLY A 31 -1.32 -22.54 3.39
C GLY A 31 -0.33 -21.63 2.66
N ARG A 32 -0.82 -20.46 2.23
CA ARG A 32 -0.02 -19.42 1.56
C ARG A 32 -0.25 -18.08 2.25
N SER A 33 0.79 -17.26 2.34
CA SER A 33 0.75 -15.89 2.87
C SER A 33 0.78 -14.89 1.72
N PHE A 34 -0.33 -14.20 1.52
CA PHE A 34 -0.54 -13.20 0.48
C PHE A 34 -0.33 -11.80 1.05
N TYR A 35 0.43 -10.98 0.34
CA TYR A 35 0.77 -9.62 0.76
C TYR A 35 0.25 -8.61 -0.25
N PHE A 36 -0.47 -7.61 0.23
CA PHE A 36 -0.98 -6.52 -0.57
C PHE A 36 -0.25 -5.22 -0.17
N PHE A 37 0.12 -4.40 -1.14
CA PHE A 37 0.88 -3.17 -0.88
C PHE A 37 0.27 -1.98 -1.62
N ASP A 38 0.10 -0.86 -0.91
CA ASP A 38 0.14 0.45 -1.56
C ASP A 38 1.60 0.83 -1.85
N LEU A 39 1.86 1.53 -2.95
CA LEU A 39 3.24 1.86 -3.35
C LEU A 39 3.69 3.19 -2.76
N ASP A 40 3.03 4.25 -3.20
CA ASP A 40 3.39 5.64 -2.95
C ASP A 40 3.35 5.96 -1.47
N ASP A 41 4.42 6.60 -0.99
CA ASP A 41 4.63 7.00 0.40
C ASP A 41 4.67 5.83 1.42
N ASN A 42 4.40 4.59 1.00
CA ASN A 42 4.34 3.40 1.84
C ASN A 42 5.51 2.42 1.59
N VAL A 43 5.66 1.89 0.38
CA VAL A 43 6.79 1.00 0.05
C VAL A 43 8.02 1.80 -0.34
N PHE A 44 7.82 2.91 -1.06
CA PHE A 44 8.88 3.83 -1.44
C PHE A 44 8.35 5.25 -1.68
N TYR A 45 9.26 6.22 -1.55
CA TYR A 45 9.09 7.61 -1.92
C TYR A 45 9.72 7.83 -3.30
N LEU A 46 8.90 8.27 -4.26
CA LEU A 46 9.38 8.65 -5.60
C LEU A 46 9.37 10.17 -5.76
N PRO A 47 10.27 10.74 -6.58
CA PRO A 47 10.32 12.17 -6.87
C PRO A 47 9.19 12.61 -7.81
N THR A 48 8.21 11.74 -8.09
CA THR A 48 7.08 12.05 -8.97
C THR A 48 6.36 13.31 -8.46
N PRO A 49 6.39 14.42 -9.23
CA PRO A 49 5.83 15.66 -8.76
C PRO A 49 4.30 15.72 -8.89
N MET A 50 3.70 16.41 -7.93
CA MET A 50 2.31 16.83 -7.89
C MET A 50 2.21 18.32 -8.23
N TYR A 51 1.10 18.72 -8.87
CA TYR A 51 0.89 20.12 -9.27
C TYR A 51 -0.39 20.71 -8.69
N ILE A 52 -0.36 21.97 -8.28
CA ILE A 52 -1.56 22.77 -7.97
C ILE A 52 -1.57 24.02 -8.82
N TYR A 53 -2.74 24.60 -9.06
CA TYR A 53 -2.89 25.72 -10.00
C TYR A 53 -3.52 26.91 -9.34
N HIS A 54 -2.96 28.10 -9.54
CA HIS A 54 -3.61 29.32 -9.10
C HIS A 54 -4.89 29.55 -9.91
N LYS A 55 -6.02 29.76 -9.24
CA LYS A 55 -7.37 29.84 -9.85
C LYS A 55 -7.49 30.88 -10.96
N ASN A 56 -6.86 32.06 -10.77
CA ASN A 56 -6.95 33.18 -11.72
C ASN A 56 -5.85 33.19 -12.78
N SER A 57 -4.57 33.13 -12.39
CA SER A 57 -3.44 33.19 -13.34
C SER A 57 -3.19 31.88 -14.08
N GLY A 58 -3.62 30.74 -13.53
CA GLY A 58 -3.29 29.42 -14.04
C GLY A 58 -1.84 28.98 -13.77
N GLU A 59 -1.06 29.78 -13.03
CA GLU A 59 0.31 29.45 -12.62
C GLU A 59 0.32 28.14 -11.82
N GLU A 60 1.26 27.26 -12.14
CA GLU A 60 1.40 25.98 -11.47
C GLU A 60 2.53 25.99 -10.42
N ILE A 61 2.28 25.31 -9.31
CA ILE A 61 3.29 25.03 -8.28
C ILE A 61 3.51 23.52 -8.24
N GLU A 62 4.77 23.13 -8.37
CA GLU A 62 5.25 21.77 -8.19
C GLU A 62 5.51 21.46 -6.71
N MET A 63 5.14 20.25 -6.26
CA MET A 63 5.43 19.76 -4.91
C MET A 63 5.52 18.23 -4.85
N SER A 64 6.02 17.68 -3.75
CA SER A 64 6.01 16.24 -3.50
C SER A 64 4.62 15.71 -3.10
N THR A 65 4.41 14.41 -3.24
CA THR A 65 3.20 13.69 -2.77
C THR A 65 2.97 13.89 -1.28
N GLY A 66 4.01 13.74 -0.46
CA GLY A 66 3.93 13.93 0.99
C GLY A 66 3.52 15.35 1.39
N HIS A 67 4.08 16.38 0.75
CA HIS A 67 3.67 17.77 1.01
C HIS A 67 2.22 17.99 0.56
N PHE A 68 1.85 17.51 -0.63
CA PHE A 68 0.48 17.58 -1.12
C PHE A 68 -0.51 16.94 -0.14
N ALA A 69 -0.21 15.75 0.39
CA ALA A 69 -1.06 15.04 1.35
C ALA A 69 -1.31 15.84 2.64
N GLN A 70 -0.31 16.60 3.11
CA GLN A 70 -0.44 17.46 4.31
C GLN A 70 -1.37 18.64 4.05
N ILE A 71 -1.27 19.29 2.88
CA ILE A 71 -2.01 20.53 2.59
C ILE A 71 -3.33 20.30 1.83
N ALA A 72 -3.59 19.08 1.34
CA ALA A 72 -4.70 18.78 0.43
C ALA A 72 -6.08 19.26 0.93
N LYS A 73 -6.29 19.27 2.25
CA LYS A 73 -7.56 19.73 2.85
C LYS A 73 -7.74 21.24 2.82
N GLU A 74 -6.65 21.99 2.76
CA GLU A 74 -6.58 23.46 2.83
C GLU A 74 -6.58 24.12 1.45
N ILE A 75 -6.12 23.41 0.41
CA ILE A 75 -6.10 23.89 -0.98
C ILE A 75 -7.50 24.39 -1.37
N GLY A 76 -7.54 25.62 -1.88
CA GLY A 76 -8.76 26.25 -2.35
C GLY A 76 -9.69 26.77 -1.24
N LYS A 77 -9.32 26.60 0.04
CA LYS A 77 -10.15 26.94 1.20
C LYS A 77 -9.51 27.95 2.15
N SER A 78 -8.25 27.76 2.52
CA SER A 78 -7.59 28.55 3.57
C SER A 78 -6.08 28.62 3.42
N GLY A 79 -5.45 29.53 4.19
CA GLY A 79 -3.99 29.64 4.26
C GLY A 79 -3.34 30.14 2.96
N TYR A 80 -2.08 29.77 2.77
CA TYR A 80 -1.29 30.15 1.60
C TYR A 80 -1.87 29.62 0.29
N TYR A 81 -2.55 28.47 0.33
CA TYR A 81 -3.08 27.77 -0.85
C TYR A 81 -4.57 28.04 -1.12
N LYS A 82 -5.18 29.05 -0.48
CA LYS A 82 -6.62 29.36 -0.64
C LYS A 82 -7.03 29.71 -2.08
N ASP A 83 -6.11 30.31 -2.83
CA ASP A 83 -6.33 30.77 -4.21
C ASP A 83 -5.87 29.73 -5.24
N PHE A 84 -5.55 28.51 -4.79
CA PHE A 84 -5.14 27.39 -5.64
C PHE A 84 -6.24 26.33 -5.75
N GLU A 85 -6.15 25.51 -6.78
CA GLU A 85 -7.07 24.40 -7.04
C GLU A 85 -6.32 23.14 -7.48
N VAL A 86 -6.97 22.00 -7.25
CA VAL A 86 -6.56 20.70 -7.79
C VAL A 86 -7.32 20.48 -9.10
N ARG A 87 -6.58 20.17 -10.16
CA ARG A 87 -7.14 19.89 -11.49
C ARG A 87 -7.08 18.40 -11.78
N PHE A 88 -8.19 17.82 -12.20
CA PHE A 88 -8.31 16.37 -12.39
C PHE A 88 -8.21 15.93 -13.85
N GLN A 89 -7.89 16.82 -14.78
CA GLN A 89 -7.60 16.43 -16.17
C GLN A 89 -6.38 15.50 -16.18
N ASP A 90 -6.48 14.40 -16.92
CA ASP A 90 -5.50 13.32 -16.87
C ASP A 90 -4.14 13.69 -17.48
N ASP A 91 -4.13 14.49 -18.54
CA ASP A 91 -2.94 14.88 -19.31
C ASP A 91 -2.30 16.19 -18.84
N SER A 92 -3.10 17.13 -18.32
CA SER A 92 -2.63 18.47 -17.95
C SER A 92 -2.88 18.85 -16.50
N GLY A 93 -3.49 17.97 -15.70
CA GLY A 93 -3.90 18.27 -14.32
C GLY A 93 -2.85 17.94 -13.27
N SER A 94 -3.28 18.00 -12.01
CA SER A 94 -2.47 17.85 -10.81
C SER A 94 -1.75 16.51 -10.70
N TYR A 95 -2.32 15.47 -11.29
CA TYR A 95 -1.85 14.09 -11.23
C TYR A 95 -1.27 13.60 -12.57
N ARG A 96 -0.95 14.50 -13.51
CA ARG A 96 -0.51 14.14 -14.87
C ARG A 96 0.70 13.21 -14.92
N ARG A 97 1.60 13.29 -13.92
CA ARG A 97 2.79 12.43 -13.79
C ARG A 97 2.51 11.06 -13.15
N PHE A 98 1.26 10.78 -12.79
CA PHE A 98 0.85 9.52 -12.16
C PHE A 98 0.17 8.57 -13.15
N ARG A 99 0.32 8.79 -14.46
CA ARG A 99 -0.40 8.11 -15.55
C ARG A 99 0.47 7.95 -16.80
N ASP A 100 0.10 7.01 -17.68
CA ASP A 100 0.76 6.78 -18.97
C ASP A 100 0.26 7.76 -20.05
N PHE A 101 0.52 9.06 -19.91
CA PHE A 101 0.12 10.07 -20.91
C PHE A 101 1.31 10.85 -21.50
N GLY A 102 1.22 11.21 -22.79
CA GLY A 102 2.22 12.01 -23.50
C GLY A 102 3.45 11.23 -23.96
N LEU A 103 4.57 11.93 -24.21
CA LEU A 103 5.88 11.33 -24.50
C LEU A 103 6.58 10.79 -23.23
N ASP A 104 5.96 10.96 -22.06
CA ASP A 104 6.45 10.61 -20.72
C ASP A 104 5.96 9.24 -20.22
N VAL A 105 5.68 8.30 -21.14
CA VAL A 105 5.21 6.93 -20.85
C VAL A 105 6.19 6.14 -19.96
N GLU A 106 7.40 6.67 -19.74
CA GLU A 106 8.44 6.09 -18.89
C GLU A 106 8.60 6.81 -17.53
N SER A 107 7.71 7.74 -17.16
CA SER A 107 7.90 8.57 -15.95
C SER A 107 8.01 7.76 -14.65
N PHE A 108 7.20 6.71 -14.43
CA PHE A 108 7.34 5.87 -13.23
C PHE A 108 8.64 5.06 -13.21
N GLU A 109 9.01 4.43 -14.33
CA GLU A 109 10.23 3.62 -14.40
C GLU A 109 11.47 4.52 -14.25
N GLN A 110 11.46 5.69 -14.87
CA GLN A 110 12.52 6.68 -14.73
C GLN A 110 12.61 7.24 -13.31
N ASP A 111 11.48 7.54 -12.66
CA ASP A 111 11.46 7.98 -11.26
C ASP A 111 12.08 6.93 -10.33
N VAL A 112 11.78 5.64 -10.58
CA VAL A 112 12.41 4.54 -9.85
C VAL A 112 13.92 4.48 -10.12
N LEU A 113 14.36 4.58 -11.38
CA LEU A 113 15.79 4.58 -11.72
C LEU A 113 16.53 5.75 -11.08
N ASN A 114 15.93 6.93 -11.06
CA ASN A 114 16.51 8.13 -10.45
C ASN A 114 16.79 7.90 -8.97
N VAL A 115 15.80 7.43 -8.19
CA VAL A 115 16.01 7.20 -6.74
C VAL A 115 16.96 6.05 -6.43
N ILE A 116 17.05 5.05 -7.30
CA ILE A 116 18.02 3.96 -7.15
C ILE A 116 19.45 4.47 -7.38
N SER A 117 19.64 5.41 -8.32
CA SER A 117 20.96 5.92 -8.69
C SER A 117 21.54 6.93 -7.70
N GLU A 118 20.70 7.57 -6.89
CA GLU A 118 21.11 8.59 -5.93
C GLU A 118 21.44 7.97 -4.56
N SER A 119 22.69 8.10 -4.12
CA SER A 119 23.19 7.48 -2.88
C SER A 119 22.57 8.01 -1.58
N ASP A 120 21.99 9.22 -1.65
CA ASP A 120 21.62 10.01 -0.47
C ASP A 120 20.11 10.08 -0.25
N TYR A 121 19.30 9.49 -1.15
CA TYR A 121 17.84 9.50 -1.01
C TYR A 121 17.36 8.38 -0.08
N HIS A 122 16.67 8.76 1.00
CA HIS A 122 15.84 7.86 1.79
C HIS A 122 14.54 7.54 1.02
N TRP A 123 14.67 6.84 -0.11
CA TRP A 123 13.53 6.46 -0.95
C TRP A 123 12.77 5.26 -0.39
N LYS A 124 13.34 4.50 0.56
CA LYS A 124 12.67 3.39 1.21
C LYS A 124 11.54 3.92 2.11
N GLY A 125 10.31 3.56 1.77
CA GLY A 125 9.13 3.86 2.58
C GLY A 125 9.05 2.93 3.80
N PRO A 126 8.11 3.18 4.72
CA PRO A 126 7.99 2.38 5.94
C PRO A 126 7.88 0.89 5.64
N SER A 127 7.02 0.52 4.68
CA SER A 127 6.74 -0.87 4.31
C SER A 127 7.81 -1.54 3.46
N TRP A 128 8.93 -0.87 3.17
CA TRP A 128 10.03 -1.45 2.38
C TRP A 128 10.52 -2.79 2.94
N SER A 129 10.70 -2.88 4.26
CA SER A 129 11.17 -4.11 4.92
C SER A 129 10.22 -5.29 4.74
N CYS A 130 8.90 -5.01 4.74
CA CYS A 130 7.82 -5.96 4.49
C CYS A 130 7.78 -6.40 3.03
N PHE A 131 7.90 -5.43 2.11
CA PHE A 131 7.97 -5.67 0.68
C PHE A 131 9.17 -6.55 0.33
N TYR A 132 10.36 -6.21 0.81
CA TYR A 132 11.56 -7.03 0.67
C TYR A 132 11.36 -8.45 1.22
N HIS A 133 10.74 -8.60 2.40
CA HIS A 133 10.46 -9.92 2.96
C HIS A 133 9.55 -10.75 2.03
N ALA A 134 8.52 -10.12 1.45
CA ALA A 134 7.60 -10.79 0.56
C ALA A 134 8.27 -11.22 -0.76
N THR A 135 9.10 -10.37 -1.36
CA THR A 135 9.84 -10.69 -2.59
C THR A 135 10.92 -11.75 -2.35
N PHE A 136 11.70 -11.60 -1.29
CA PHE A 136 12.74 -12.57 -0.88
C PHE A 136 12.17 -13.97 -0.65
N ASN A 137 11.01 -14.08 0.02
CA ASN A 137 10.36 -15.38 0.27
C ASN A 137 9.41 -15.82 -0.85
N GLN A 138 9.39 -15.12 -1.99
CA GLN A 138 8.52 -15.40 -3.14
C GLN A 138 7.03 -15.54 -2.78
N ARG A 139 6.58 -14.72 -1.83
CA ARG A 139 5.18 -14.62 -1.43
C ARG A 139 4.36 -14.04 -2.58
N PRO A 140 3.13 -14.52 -2.83
CA PRO A 140 2.27 -13.90 -3.82
C PRO A 140 1.90 -12.48 -3.39
N ILE A 141 2.12 -11.50 -4.27
CA ILE A 141 1.96 -10.08 -3.98
C ILE A 141 0.88 -9.45 -4.87
N SER A 142 -0.05 -8.69 -4.26
CA SER A 142 -0.85 -7.71 -5.01
C SER A 142 -0.36 -6.31 -4.78
N ILE A 143 -0.20 -5.54 -5.86
CA ILE A 143 0.05 -4.10 -5.78
C ILE A 143 -1.28 -3.37 -5.95
N ILE A 144 -1.62 -2.43 -5.07
CA ILE A 144 -2.88 -1.69 -5.04
C ILE A 144 -2.56 -0.21 -4.80
N THR A 145 -2.45 0.58 -5.86
CA THR A 145 -2.04 2.00 -5.80
C THR A 145 -3.07 2.90 -6.46
N ALA A 146 -3.12 4.17 -6.03
CA ALA A 146 -3.92 5.22 -6.66
C ALA A 146 -3.37 5.69 -8.02
N ARG A 147 -2.16 5.27 -8.42
CA ARG A 147 -1.60 5.56 -9.75
C ARG A 147 -2.53 5.11 -10.88
N GLY A 148 -2.47 5.80 -12.01
CA GLY A 148 -3.19 5.48 -13.25
C GLY A 148 -2.30 4.91 -14.36
N HIS A 149 -1.01 4.70 -14.10
CA HIS A 149 -0.12 3.92 -14.98
C HIS A 149 -0.71 2.53 -15.26
N SER A 150 -0.39 1.96 -16.41
CA SER A 150 -0.76 0.59 -16.73
C SER A 150 -0.09 -0.40 -15.75
N PRO A 151 -0.71 -1.57 -15.51
CA PRO A 151 -0.06 -2.64 -14.76
C PRO A 151 1.32 -3.04 -15.30
N HIS A 152 1.53 -2.88 -16.61
CA HIS A 152 2.82 -3.15 -17.27
C HIS A 152 3.89 -2.14 -16.86
N THR A 153 3.59 -0.84 -16.91
CA THR A 153 4.51 0.23 -16.47
C THR A 153 4.91 0.04 -15.00
N ILE A 154 3.95 -0.29 -14.12
CA ILE A 154 4.26 -0.55 -12.71
C ILE A 154 5.18 -1.76 -12.52
N ARG A 155 4.96 -2.85 -13.28
CA ARG A 155 5.84 -4.03 -13.24
C ARG A 155 7.25 -3.69 -13.71
N LYS A 156 7.40 -2.93 -14.79
CA LYS A 156 8.71 -2.49 -15.30
C LYS A 156 9.48 -1.67 -14.26
N GLY A 157 8.85 -0.68 -13.65
CA GLY A 157 9.51 0.11 -12.59
C GLY A 157 9.90 -0.76 -11.40
N LEU A 158 9.02 -1.63 -10.91
CA LEU A 158 9.37 -2.54 -9.80
C LEU A 158 10.48 -3.54 -10.16
N HIS A 159 10.55 -3.97 -11.41
CA HIS A 159 11.59 -4.85 -11.92
C HIS A 159 12.99 -4.21 -11.82
N GLN A 160 13.08 -2.87 -11.87
CA GLN A 160 14.34 -2.15 -11.70
C GLN A 160 14.97 -2.38 -10.31
N PHE A 161 14.18 -2.59 -9.26
CA PHE A 161 14.73 -2.95 -7.94
C PHE A 161 15.44 -4.31 -7.97
N TYR A 162 14.94 -5.27 -8.75
CA TYR A 162 15.58 -6.57 -8.92
C TYR A 162 16.85 -6.46 -9.79
N GLN A 163 16.77 -5.76 -10.93
CA GLN A 163 17.92 -5.54 -11.82
C GLN A 163 19.09 -4.86 -11.11
N ASN A 164 18.78 -3.92 -10.22
CA ASN A 164 19.77 -3.19 -9.42
C ASN A 164 20.11 -3.87 -8.08
N ARG A 165 19.67 -5.12 -7.87
CA ARG A 165 19.99 -5.97 -6.69
C ARG A 165 19.55 -5.38 -5.33
N LEU A 166 18.53 -4.53 -5.33
CA LEU A 166 17.90 -3.99 -4.11
C LEU A 166 16.87 -4.96 -3.51
N ILE A 167 16.35 -5.87 -4.33
CA ILE A 167 15.62 -7.07 -3.92
C ILE A 167 16.24 -8.29 -4.58
N GLN A 168 16.22 -9.44 -3.91
CA GLN A 168 16.88 -10.66 -4.42
C GLN A 168 16.10 -11.36 -5.53
N HIS A 169 14.79 -11.19 -5.56
CA HIS A 169 13.91 -11.80 -6.54
C HIS A 169 12.88 -10.80 -7.01
N ASP A 170 12.50 -10.90 -8.27
CA ASP A 170 11.36 -10.17 -8.83
C ASP A 170 10.06 -10.54 -8.06
N PRO A 171 9.10 -9.62 -7.85
CA PRO A 171 7.89 -9.94 -7.11
C PRO A 171 7.08 -11.07 -7.77
N ASN A 172 6.63 -12.02 -6.96
CA ASN A 172 5.68 -13.05 -7.39
C ASN A 172 4.28 -12.43 -7.48
N TYR A 173 3.99 -11.72 -8.57
CA TYR A 173 2.74 -11.00 -8.73
C TYR A 173 1.52 -11.93 -8.74
N LEU A 174 0.62 -11.70 -7.79
CA LEU A 174 -0.76 -12.16 -7.82
C LEU A 174 -1.64 -11.23 -8.67
N GLY A 175 -1.48 -9.91 -8.48
CA GLY A 175 -2.21 -8.88 -9.21
C GLY A 175 -1.51 -7.52 -9.11
N VAL A 176 -1.79 -6.62 -10.07
CA VAL A 176 -1.27 -5.25 -10.07
C VAL A 176 -2.43 -4.34 -10.45
N PHE A 177 -2.88 -3.53 -9.49
CA PHE A 177 -4.08 -2.73 -9.55
C PHE A 177 -3.77 -1.24 -9.33
N PRO A 178 -3.28 -0.53 -10.34
CA PRO A 178 -3.29 0.94 -10.40
C PRO A 178 -4.73 1.38 -10.62
N VAL A 179 -5.44 1.67 -9.53
CA VAL A 179 -6.91 1.71 -9.55
C VAL A 179 -7.49 2.91 -10.30
N SER A 180 -6.68 3.92 -10.62
CA SER A 180 -7.08 5.05 -11.47
C SER A 180 -6.95 4.75 -12.96
N ASN A 181 -6.32 3.63 -13.34
CA ASN A 181 -6.16 3.24 -14.73
C ASN A 181 -7.51 2.74 -15.32
N PRO A 182 -7.96 3.23 -16.49
CA PRO A 182 -9.24 2.85 -17.09
C PRO A 182 -9.47 1.35 -17.25
N GLU A 183 -8.47 0.61 -17.76
CA GLU A 183 -8.60 -0.84 -18.00
C GLU A 183 -8.69 -1.61 -16.68
N VAL A 184 -7.95 -1.16 -15.66
CA VAL A 184 -8.00 -1.76 -14.31
C VAL A 184 -9.35 -1.50 -13.66
N ARG A 185 -9.94 -0.31 -13.84
CA ARG A 185 -11.29 -0.01 -13.35
C ARG A 185 -12.33 -0.94 -13.97
N GLU A 186 -12.26 -1.16 -15.28
CA GLU A 186 -13.13 -2.09 -15.97
C GLU A 186 -12.96 -3.52 -15.43
N ALA A 187 -11.72 -3.97 -15.22
CA ALA A 187 -11.42 -5.28 -14.62
C ALA A 187 -11.92 -5.43 -13.17
N LEU A 188 -12.14 -4.31 -12.46
CA LEU A 188 -12.75 -4.25 -11.12
C LEU A 188 -14.29 -4.07 -11.18
N GLY A 189 -14.88 -4.14 -12.37
CA GLY A 189 -16.32 -4.02 -12.60
C GLY A 189 -16.84 -2.59 -12.37
N VAL A 190 -16.02 -1.58 -12.70
CA VAL A 190 -16.36 -0.17 -12.59
C VAL A 190 -16.23 0.47 -13.96
N ASP A 191 -17.27 1.20 -14.39
CA ASP A 191 -17.22 2.02 -15.60
C ASP A 191 -16.00 2.98 -15.50
N PRO A 192 -15.08 2.98 -16.49
CA PRO A 192 -13.92 3.86 -16.51
C PRO A 192 -14.25 5.35 -16.36
N ASN A 193 -15.44 5.77 -16.78
CA ASN A 193 -15.90 7.16 -16.73
C ASN A 193 -16.71 7.51 -15.48
N ALA A 194 -17.06 6.52 -14.64
CA ALA A 194 -17.83 6.80 -13.42
C ALA A 194 -17.02 7.66 -12.43
N ASP A 195 -17.70 8.50 -11.67
CA ASP A 195 -17.07 9.20 -10.55
C ASP A 195 -17.07 8.28 -9.31
N VAL A 196 -16.01 7.50 -9.16
CA VAL A 196 -15.80 6.59 -8.04
C VAL A 196 -14.54 7.00 -7.31
N ASN A 197 -14.64 7.19 -6.00
CA ASN A 197 -13.51 7.60 -5.19
C ASN A 197 -12.44 6.49 -5.12
N ILE A 198 -11.16 6.91 -5.00
CA ILE A 198 -10.00 6.01 -4.89
C ILE A 198 -10.13 4.99 -3.75
N PRO A 199 -10.59 5.37 -2.53
CA PRO A 199 -10.84 4.43 -1.45
C PRO A 199 -11.68 3.21 -1.89
N ASP A 200 -12.85 3.42 -2.49
CA ASP A 200 -13.75 2.36 -2.94
C ASP A 200 -13.12 1.47 -4.02
N LEU A 201 -12.32 2.05 -4.92
CA LEU A 201 -11.59 1.30 -5.93
C LEU A 201 -10.49 0.43 -5.32
N LYS A 202 -9.73 0.94 -4.35
CA LYS A 202 -8.73 0.15 -3.59
C LYS A 202 -9.40 -1.01 -2.86
N LYS A 203 -10.55 -0.77 -2.21
CA LYS A 203 -11.33 -1.82 -1.54
C LYS A 203 -11.76 -2.94 -2.51
N ARG A 204 -12.21 -2.60 -3.71
CA ARG A 204 -12.52 -3.59 -4.77
C ARG A 204 -11.28 -4.40 -5.18
N ALA A 205 -10.13 -3.75 -5.32
CA ALA A 205 -8.87 -4.43 -5.63
C ALA A 205 -8.40 -5.40 -4.52
N ILE A 206 -8.65 -5.07 -3.25
CA ILE A 206 -8.40 -5.99 -2.12
C ILE A 206 -9.26 -7.26 -2.27
N PHE A 207 -10.56 -7.10 -2.51
CA PHE A 207 -11.46 -8.25 -2.74
C PHE A 207 -11.02 -9.07 -3.95
N LYS A 208 -10.73 -8.40 -5.07
CA LYS A 208 -10.27 -9.06 -6.29
C LYS A 208 -8.97 -9.85 -6.07
N SER A 209 -8.06 -9.32 -5.26
CA SER A 209 -6.82 -10.00 -4.90
C SER A 209 -7.07 -11.33 -4.15
N VAL A 210 -8.01 -11.35 -3.21
CA VAL A 210 -8.40 -12.58 -2.51
C VAL A 210 -9.05 -13.58 -3.47
N GLU A 211 -9.92 -13.11 -4.37
CA GLU A 211 -10.54 -13.96 -5.40
C GLU A 211 -9.49 -14.57 -6.33
N LEU A 212 -8.51 -13.78 -6.80
CA LEU A 212 -7.40 -14.28 -7.63
C LEU A 212 -6.55 -15.30 -6.87
N ALA A 213 -6.31 -15.10 -5.58
CA ALA A 213 -5.60 -16.06 -4.75
C ALA A 213 -6.32 -17.41 -4.72
N PHE A 214 -7.64 -17.40 -4.52
CA PHE A 214 -8.44 -18.63 -4.54
C PHE A 214 -8.55 -19.26 -5.93
N GLN A 215 -8.59 -18.45 -6.99
CA GLN A 215 -8.56 -18.97 -8.36
C GLN A 215 -7.24 -19.66 -8.69
N LYS A 216 -6.10 -19.06 -8.29
CA LYS A 216 -4.76 -19.54 -8.64
C LYS A 216 -4.26 -20.67 -7.71
N TYR A 217 -4.55 -20.59 -6.42
CA TYR A 217 -4.01 -21.50 -5.40
C TYR A 217 -5.06 -22.40 -4.77
N GLY A 218 -6.31 -22.32 -5.21
CA GLY A 218 -7.44 -22.99 -4.58
C GLY A 218 -7.90 -22.30 -3.30
N GLN A 219 -9.11 -22.65 -2.85
CA GLN A 219 -9.57 -22.24 -1.54
C GLN A 219 -8.93 -23.13 -0.47
N ASN A 220 -8.26 -22.50 0.49
CA ASN A 220 -7.68 -23.20 1.63
C ASN A 220 -7.87 -22.34 2.89
N PRO A 221 -8.44 -22.88 3.98
CA PRO A 221 -8.66 -22.13 5.22
C PRO A 221 -7.38 -21.62 5.87
N TYR A 222 -6.22 -22.22 5.55
CA TYR A 222 -4.92 -21.82 6.08
C TYR A 222 -4.26 -20.69 5.27
N HIS A 223 -4.90 -20.20 4.20
CA HIS A 223 -4.45 -18.97 3.52
C HIS A 223 -4.59 -17.76 4.45
N ARG A 224 -3.58 -16.89 4.39
CA ARG A 224 -3.48 -15.66 5.16
C ARG A 224 -3.29 -14.48 4.22
N PHE A 225 -4.04 -13.40 4.44
CA PHE A 225 -4.00 -12.20 3.61
C PHE A 225 -3.65 -11.00 4.46
N GLY A 226 -2.70 -10.17 4.05
CA GLY A 226 -2.36 -8.94 4.77
C GLY A 226 -2.12 -7.80 3.81
N MET A 227 -2.61 -6.61 4.15
CA MET A 227 -2.28 -5.39 3.41
C MET A 227 -1.48 -4.43 4.30
N SER A 228 -0.42 -3.86 3.72
CA SER A 228 0.47 -2.90 4.38
C SER A 228 0.17 -1.48 3.92
N ASP A 229 0.00 -0.56 4.88
CA ASP A 229 -0.17 0.88 4.66
C ASP A 229 0.24 1.64 5.94
N ASP A 230 0.56 2.92 5.81
CA ASP A 230 0.99 3.80 6.89
C ASP A 230 0.13 5.06 7.04
N ASP A 231 -0.76 5.37 6.08
CA ASP A 231 -1.74 6.46 6.23
C ASP A 231 -2.93 5.99 7.09
N PRO A 232 -3.24 6.66 8.22
CA PRO A 232 -4.35 6.27 9.11
C PRO A 232 -5.72 6.16 8.41
N ARG A 233 -5.99 6.97 7.38
CA ARG A 233 -7.25 6.93 6.62
C ARG A 233 -7.32 5.70 5.74
N ASN A 234 -6.19 5.30 5.14
CA ASN A 234 -6.12 4.08 4.36
C ASN A 234 -6.25 2.85 5.28
N LEU A 235 -5.65 2.88 6.48
CA LEU A 235 -5.76 1.79 7.45
C LEU A 235 -7.21 1.48 7.84
N ASP A 236 -8.05 2.51 8.04
CA ASP A 236 -9.47 2.31 8.33
C ASP A 236 -10.22 1.65 7.17
N LEU A 237 -9.92 2.06 5.93
CA LEU A 237 -10.47 1.42 4.74
C LEU A 237 -10.04 -0.05 4.63
N ILE A 238 -8.76 -0.33 4.85
CA ILE A 238 -8.21 -1.68 4.80
C ILE A 238 -8.88 -2.54 5.88
N ARG A 239 -9.05 -2.00 7.09
CA ARG A 239 -9.74 -2.69 8.19
C ARG A 239 -11.19 -3.04 7.84
N ASP A 240 -11.93 -2.12 7.23
CA ASP A 240 -13.29 -2.40 6.74
C ASP A 240 -13.29 -3.49 5.66
N ALA A 241 -12.42 -3.39 4.65
CA ALA A 241 -12.29 -4.40 3.60
C ALA A 241 -11.96 -5.80 4.18
N MET A 242 -10.95 -5.87 5.06
CA MET A 242 -10.53 -7.12 5.69
C MET A 242 -11.61 -7.70 6.62
N THR A 243 -12.42 -6.86 7.26
CA THR A 243 -13.59 -7.28 8.07
C THR A 243 -14.66 -7.92 7.21
N GLN A 244 -14.99 -7.33 6.06
CA GLN A 244 -15.97 -7.89 5.13
C GLN A 244 -15.47 -9.22 4.54
N LEU A 245 -14.17 -9.30 4.23
CA LEU A 245 -13.54 -10.55 3.81
C LEU A 245 -13.56 -11.62 4.91
N LYS A 246 -13.30 -11.24 6.17
CA LYS A 246 -13.38 -12.15 7.32
C LYS A 246 -14.80 -12.69 7.51
N GLN A 247 -15.83 -11.87 7.28
CA GLN A 247 -17.22 -12.32 7.31
C GLN A 247 -17.51 -13.33 6.18
N ARG A 248 -17.01 -13.08 4.98
CA ARG A 248 -17.21 -13.97 3.81
C ARG A 248 -16.38 -15.26 3.89
N TYR A 249 -15.20 -15.20 4.48
CA TYR A 249 -14.23 -16.31 4.58
C TYR A 249 -13.75 -16.48 6.03
N PRO A 250 -14.62 -16.93 6.95
CA PRO A 250 -14.36 -16.88 8.40
C PRO A 250 -13.18 -17.76 8.86
N LYS A 251 -12.86 -18.79 8.09
CA LYS A 251 -11.73 -19.69 8.39
C LYS A 251 -10.38 -19.10 8.00
N ASN A 252 -10.34 -18.15 7.06
CA ASN A 252 -9.12 -17.50 6.64
C ASN A 252 -8.72 -16.39 7.62
N SER A 253 -7.43 -16.08 7.66
CA SER A 253 -6.91 -14.97 8.47
C SER A 253 -6.65 -13.75 7.59
N PHE A 254 -7.12 -12.60 8.05
CA PHE A 254 -6.96 -11.31 7.38
C PHE A 254 -6.25 -10.35 8.33
N PHE A 255 -5.27 -9.62 7.81
CA PHE A 255 -4.40 -8.76 8.60
C PHE A 255 -4.34 -7.35 8.04
N VAL A 256 -4.32 -6.38 8.94
CA VAL A 256 -3.87 -5.02 8.66
C VAL A 256 -2.43 -4.92 9.16
N ILE A 257 -1.53 -4.46 8.30
CA ILE A 257 -0.12 -4.30 8.62
C ILE A 257 0.18 -2.80 8.59
N SER A 258 0.69 -2.27 9.69
CA SER A 258 1.13 -0.88 9.80
C SER A 258 2.51 -0.81 10.44
N ILE A 259 3.16 0.33 10.30
CA ILE A 259 4.51 0.55 10.83
C ILE A 259 4.45 1.76 11.76
N HIS A 260 4.91 1.57 12.99
CA HIS A 260 4.91 2.58 14.02
C HIS A 260 6.26 2.57 14.72
N ASN A 261 6.99 3.69 14.70
CA ASN A 261 8.34 3.82 15.29
C ASN A 261 9.30 2.69 14.87
N ASP A 262 9.36 2.39 13.57
CA ASP A 262 10.15 1.30 12.98
C ASP A 262 9.73 -0.13 13.40
N GLU A 263 8.64 -0.28 14.16
CA GLU A 263 8.06 -1.57 14.50
C GLU A 263 6.88 -1.92 13.59
N MET A 264 6.90 -3.12 13.02
CA MET A 264 5.80 -3.65 12.23
C MET A 264 4.71 -4.21 13.15
N ILE A 265 3.54 -3.59 13.12
CA ILE A 265 2.34 -4.06 13.81
C ILE A 265 1.48 -4.85 12.83
N LYS A 266 1.13 -6.08 13.21
CA LYS A 266 0.26 -6.95 12.43
C LYS A 266 -1.01 -7.27 13.21
N GLU A 267 -2.09 -6.57 12.90
CA GLU A 267 -3.41 -6.72 13.53
C GLU A 267 -4.21 -7.78 12.77
N GLU A 268 -4.61 -8.89 13.42
CA GLU A 268 -5.54 -9.86 12.83
C GLU A 268 -6.98 -9.41 13.04
N ILE A 269 -7.78 -9.48 11.97
CA ILE A 269 -9.20 -9.18 12.04
C ILE A 269 -9.95 -10.35 12.68
N ALA A 270 -10.51 -10.08 13.86
CA ALA A 270 -11.34 -11.02 14.57
C ALA A 270 -12.63 -11.34 13.80
N ALA A 271 -13.12 -12.58 13.94
CA ALA A 271 -14.45 -12.91 13.46
C ALA A 271 -15.50 -12.05 14.19
N PRO A 272 -16.60 -11.66 13.53
CA PRO A 272 -17.69 -11.00 14.23
C PRO A 272 -18.14 -11.89 15.39
N LYS A 273 -18.25 -11.31 16.60
CA LYS A 273 -18.91 -12.01 17.70
C LYS A 273 -20.35 -12.27 17.25
N THR A 274 -20.72 -13.51 17.01
CA THR A 274 -22.11 -13.90 16.89
C THR A 274 -22.79 -13.36 18.14
N LYS A 275 -23.75 -12.44 17.99
CA LYS A 275 -24.68 -12.16 19.09
C LYS A 275 -25.43 -13.46 19.30
N SER A 276 -24.93 -14.31 20.21
CA SER A 276 -25.74 -15.35 20.80
C SER A 276 -26.94 -14.63 21.39
N VAL A 277 -28.12 -14.87 20.82
CA VAL A 277 -29.38 -14.56 21.49
C VAL A 277 -29.34 -15.38 22.77
N SER A 278 -28.95 -14.73 23.86
CA SER A 278 -28.87 -15.32 25.19
C SER A 278 -30.30 -15.63 25.63
N THR A 279 -30.70 -16.88 25.44
CA THR A 279 -31.83 -17.46 26.18
C THR A 279 -31.27 -17.96 27.51
N GLU A 280 -31.69 -17.28 28.56
CA GLU A 280 -31.82 -17.75 29.95
C GLU A 280 -30.58 -18.05 30.83
N LYS A 281 -30.47 -17.16 31.83
CA LYS A 281 -30.33 -17.38 33.29
C LYS A 281 -29.09 -18.06 33.88
N SER A 282 -28.46 -17.24 34.76
CA SER A 282 -27.90 -17.55 36.09
C SER A 282 -26.70 -18.48 36.19
N ASN A 283 -25.55 -17.95 36.58
CA ASN A 283 -25.13 -17.90 37.99
C ASN A 283 -23.84 -17.09 38.15
N GLU A 284 -23.75 -16.38 39.27
CA GLU A 284 -22.54 -15.79 39.84
C GLU A 284 -21.49 -16.88 40.14
N ASP A 285 -20.24 -16.44 40.29
CA ASP A 285 -19.02 -17.18 40.63
C ASP A 285 -18.34 -17.96 39.48
N ASP A 286 -17.30 -17.37 38.90
CA ASP A 286 -15.91 -17.68 39.32
C ASP A 286 -14.91 -16.83 38.53
N MET A 287 -14.34 -15.83 39.21
CA MET A 287 -13.19 -15.06 38.74
C MET A 287 -11.92 -15.85 39.13
N LYS A 288 -11.30 -16.58 38.20
CA LYS A 288 -9.93 -17.05 38.39
C LYS A 288 -9.05 -16.81 37.16
N GLN A 289 -8.03 -16.00 37.42
CA GLN A 289 -6.83 -15.77 36.64
C GLN A 289 -6.23 -17.07 36.13
N LEU A 290 -5.72 -17.07 34.90
CA LEU A 290 -4.67 -18.02 34.47
C LEU A 290 -3.59 -17.28 33.67
N PRO A 291 -2.32 -17.69 33.82
CA PRO A 291 -1.13 -16.86 33.60
C PRO A 291 -0.57 -16.97 32.17
N LEU A 292 0.26 -16.00 31.86
CA LEU A 292 1.14 -15.93 30.68
C LEU A 292 2.08 -17.15 30.61
N LEU A 293 1.99 -17.89 29.50
CA LEU A 293 3.10 -18.50 28.77
C LEU A 293 2.80 -18.42 27.27
#